data_AF-A0A232EFF7-F1
#
_entry.id   AF-A0A232EFF7-F1
#
_cell.length_a   1.000
_cell.length_b   1.000
_cell.length_c   1.000
_cell.angle_alpha   90.00
_cell.angle_beta   90.00
_cell.angle_gamma   90.00
#
_symmetry.space_group_name_H-M   'P 1'
#
loop_
_entity.id
_entity.type
_entity.pdbx_description
1 polymer ?
#
loop_
_entity_poly.entity_id
_entity_poly.type
_entity_poly.pdbx_seq_one_letter_code
_entity_poly.pdbx_strand_id
1 'polypeptide(L)'
;VWLEQVQILNIPPENRRDFQFVCGVYYSRRQKPCMTTFLKPFVDMTKDLFTNGFNWFDKINNSMRNGIVIAPITSLDAPARSDVQNITRYNGECGCTFCEHPGEIFKLEEGLTEYIPLPIIIFCREHVNECSRKLCKHPRKRSKRAVYYYSLIPAFNVATSFVSDYMHAILLGIFRMLTSLWFNSKNHSYPFYIQKPVKDQINSELQKIFPPVTVTCTPRTLKYIHYWKK
;
A
#
# COMPACT_ATOMS: atom_id res chain seq x y z
N VAL A 1 -10.98 -11.47 1.65
CA VAL A 1 -9.81 -12.37 1.61
C VAL A 1 -8.59 -11.51 1.92
N TRP A 2 -7.67 -12.02 2.73
CA TRP A 2 -6.36 -11.42 2.95
C TRP A 2 -5.31 -12.34 2.31
N LEU A 3 -4.43 -11.75 1.53
CA LEU A 3 -3.40 -12.45 0.78
C LEU A 3 -2.05 -11.86 1.18
N GLU A 4 -1.15 -12.71 1.63
CA GLU A 4 0.25 -12.38 1.85
C GLU A 4 1.06 -12.98 0.71
N GLN A 5 1.74 -12.12 -0.03
CA GLN A 5 2.43 -12.48 -1.25
C GLN A 5 3.86 -11.95 -1.17
N VAL A 6 4.81 -12.80 -1.57
CA VAL A 6 6.24 -12.50 -1.55
C VAL A 6 6.75 -12.47 -2.98
N GLN A 7 7.64 -11.53 -3.26
CA GLN A 7 8.35 -11.41 -4.52
C GLN A 7 9.84 -11.26 -4.26
N ILE A 8 10.66 -12.00 -5.00
CA ILE A 8 12.12 -11.93 -4.93
C ILE A 8 12.60 -10.77 -5.81
N LEU A 9 13.27 -9.78 -5.21
CA LEU A 9 13.71 -8.56 -5.91
C LEU A 9 15.06 -8.69 -6.62
N ASN A 10 15.91 -9.63 -6.17
CA ASN A 10 17.25 -9.88 -6.73
C ASN A 10 17.22 -10.60 -8.09
N ILE A 11 16.05 -10.66 -8.72
CA ILE A 11 15.81 -11.25 -10.04
C ILE A 11 15.51 -10.11 -11.02
N PRO A 12 15.94 -10.19 -12.29
CA PRO A 12 15.59 -9.21 -13.32
C PRO A 12 14.08 -8.96 -13.39
N PRO A 13 13.61 -7.70 -13.55
CA PRO A 13 12.19 -7.33 -13.51
C PRO A 13 11.27 -8.20 -14.38
N GLU A 14 11.74 -8.60 -15.55
CA GLU A 14 11.06 -9.46 -16.52
C GLU A 14 10.71 -10.85 -15.99
N ASN A 15 11.48 -11.39 -15.05
CA ASN A 15 11.27 -12.72 -14.48
C ASN A 15 10.63 -12.69 -13.08
N ARG A 16 10.53 -11.53 -12.42
CA ARG A 16 10.04 -11.45 -11.02
C ARG A 16 8.62 -11.98 -10.83
N ARG A 17 7.79 -12.00 -11.88
CA ARG A 17 6.42 -12.54 -11.81
C ARG A 17 6.42 -14.06 -11.64
N ASP A 18 7.40 -14.75 -12.22
CA ASP A 18 7.52 -16.22 -12.14
C ASP A 18 7.98 -16.67 -10.75
N PHE A 19 8.64 -15.77 -10.01
CA PHE A 19 9.13 -15.99 -8.64
C PHE A 19 8.29 -15.25 -7.59
N GLN A 20 7.00 -15.09 -7.87
CA GLN A 20 6.04 -14.53 -6.94
C GLN A 20 5.15 -15.65 -6.38
N PHE A 21 5.10 -15.79 -5.06
CA PHE A 21 4.35 -16.86 -4.41
C PHE A 21 3.53 -16.33 -3.23
N VAL A 22 2.44 -17.04 -2.95
CA VAL A 22 1.53 -16.72 -1.83
C VAL A 22 2.02 -17.50 -0.62
N CYS A 23 2.38 -16.79 0.45
CA CYS A 23 2.83 -17.40 1.71
C CYS A 23 1.70 -17.47 2.75
N GLY A 24 0.62 -16.71 2.57
CA GLY A 24 -0.49 -16.68 3.52
C GLY A 24 -1.82 -16.37 2.86
N VAL A 25 -2.86 -17.12 3.22
CA VAL A 25 -4.24 -16.85 2.80
C VAL A 25 -5.15 -16.90 4.02
N TYR A 26 -5.91 -15.82 4.23
CA TYR A 26 -7.00 -15.82 5.19
C TYR A 26 -8.32 -15.47 4.52
N TYR A 27 -9.28 -16.38 4.66
CA TYR A 27 -10.63 -16.21 4.14
C TYR A 27 -11.64 -16.13 5.27
N SER A 28 -12.40 -15.05 5.32
CA SER A 28 -13.58 -14.92 6.15
C SER A 28 -14.55 -13.93 5.51
N ARG A 29 -15.85 -14.19 5.65
CA ARG A 29 -16.92 -13.30 5.16
C ARG A 29 -17.25 -12.18 6.13
N ARG A 30 -16.92 -12.33 7.42
CA ARG A 30 -17.39 -11.45 8.49
C ARG A 30 -16.28 -10.85 9.35
N GLN A 31 -15.14 -11.53 9.43
CA GLN A 31 -14.09 -11.16 10.37
C GLN A 31 -12.79 -10.88 9.63
N LYS A 32 -12.00 -9.98 10.19
CA LYS A 32 -10.60 -9.78 9.80
C LYS A 32 -9.73 -10.79 10.53
N PRO A 33 -8.57 -11.18 9.97
CA PRO A 33 -7.64 -12.02 10.69
C PRO A 33 -7.16 -11.28 11.94
N CYS A 34 -6.92 -12.04 13.00
CA CYS A 34 -6.06 -11.58 14.07
C CYS A 34 -4.65 -11.42 13.49
N MET A 35 -4.21 -10.18 13.24
CA MET A 35 -2.93 -9.90 12.55
C MET A 35 -1.75 -10.59 13.24
N THR A 36 -1.76 -10.66 14.57
CA THR A 36 -0.71 -11.34 15.34
C THR A 36 -0.64 -12.83 15.05
N THR A 37 -1.77 -13.49 14.83
CA THR A 37 -1.81 -14.93 14.53
C THR A 37 -1.53 -15.17 13.05
N PHE A 38 -2.04 -14.32 12.17
CA PHE A 38 -1.90 -14.46 10.73
C PHE A 38 -0.46 -14.24 10.26
N LEU A 39 0.22 -13.21 10.80
CA LEU A 39 1.56 -12.82 10.34
C LEU A 39 2.70 -13.53 11.08
N LYS A 40 2.43 -14.09 12.28
CA LYS A 40 3.48 -14.71 13.10
C LYS A 40 4.27 -15.81 12.37
N PRO A 41 3.65 -16.75 11.64
CA PRO A 41 4.39 -17.77 10.91
C PRO A 41 5.39 -17.18 9.90
N PHE A 42 4.97 -16.14 9.18
CA PHE A 42 5.82 -15.45 8.21
C PHE A 42 6.99 -14.72 8.87
N VAL A 43 6.72 -13.99 9.96
CA VAL A 43 7.74 -13.26 10.73
C VAL A 43 8.78 -14.22 11.33
N ASP A 44 8.32 -15.28 11.98
CA ASP A 44 9.20 -16.27 12.61
C ASP A 44 10.08 -16.97 11.55
N MET A 45 9.51 -17.36 10.41
CA MET A 45 10.24 -17.95 9.29
C MET A 45 11.28 -16.99 8.70
N THR A 46 10.90 -15.73 8.48
CA THR A 46 11.83 -14.73 7.93
C THR A 46 12.98 -14.46 8.90
N LYS A 47 12.70 -14.41 10.21
CA LYS A 47 13.73 -14.26 11.23
C LYS A 47 14.70 -15.44 11.26
N ASP A 48 14.19 -16.65 11.12
CA ASP A 48 15.01 -17.87 11.02
C ASP A 48 15.89 -17.84 9.76
N LEU A 49 15.31 -17.56 8.59
CA LEU A 49 16.04 -17.45 7.32
C LEU A 49 17.06 -16.30 7.28
N PHE A 50 16.87 -15.28 8.09
CA PHE A 50 17.87 -14.22 8.27
C PHE A 50 19.02 -14.67 9.18
N THR A 51 18.71 -15.38 10.27
CA THR A 51 19.69 -15.74 11.31
C THR A 51 20.50 -16.97 10.94
N ASN A 52 19.82 -18.02 10.47
CA ASN A 52 20.40 -19.32 10.17
C ASN A 52 20.63 -19.53 8.67
N GLY A 53 19.96 -18.74 7.82
CA GLY A 53 20.03 -18.89 6.37
C GLY A 53 19.42 -20.20 5.88
N PHE A 54 19.72 -20.53 4.64
CA PHE A 54 19.40 -21.83 4.03
C PHE A 54 20.54 -22.26 3.12
N ASN A 55 20.79 -23.56 3.06
CA ASN A 55 21.83 -24.13 2.22
C ASN A 55 21.26 -24.44 0.83
N TRP A 56 22.01 -24.07 -0.21
CA TRP A 56 21.66 -24.36 -1.59
C TRP A 56 22.90 -24.71 -2.40
N PHE A 57 22.70 -25.48 -3.46
CA PHE A 57 23.77 -25.89 -4.35
C PHE A 57 23.90 -24.91 -5.52
N ASP A 58 25.03 -24.22 -5.59
CA ASP A 58 25.35 -23.33 -6.67
C ASP A 58 25.86 -24.13 -7.88
N LYS A 59 24.99 -24.30 -8.87
CA LYS A 59 25.32 -25.04 -10.11
C LYS A 59 26.41 -24.35 -10.93
N ILE A 60 26.60 -23.03 -10.81
CA ILE A 60 27.59 -22.28 -11.58
C ILE A 60 28.98 -22.50 -10.99
N ASN A 61 29.09 -22.44 -9.66
CA ASN A 61 30.36 -22.57 -8.95
C ASN A 61 30.59 -23.98 -8.35
N ASN A 62 29.72 -24.95 -8.68
CA ASN A 62 29.77 -26.34 -8.22
C ASN A 62 30.03 -26.50 -6.70
N SER A 63 29.39 -25.68 -5.88
CA SER A 63 29.67 -25.60 -4.44
C SER A 63 28.39 -25.38 -3.61
N MET A 64 28.43 -25.85 -2.36
CA MET A 64 27.39 -25.56 -1.38
C MET A 64 27.56 -24.12 -0.88
N ARG A 65 26.47 -23.34 -0.91
CA ARG A 65 26.42 -21.99 -0.38
C ARG A 65 25.32 -21.87 0.67
N ASN A 66 25.56 -21.02 1.67
CA ASN A 66 24.52 -20.58 2.59
C ASN A 66 24.02 -19.20 2.12
N GLY A 67 22.70 -19.08 1.94
CA GLY A 67 22.03 -17.83 1.60
C GLY A 67 21.21 -17.35 2.78
N ILE A 68 21.14 -16.04 2.97
CA ILE A 68 20.24 -15.39 3.95
C ILE A 68 19.09 -14.71 3.21
N VAL A 69 17.94 -14.61 3.87
CA VAL A 69 16.79 -13.86 3.35
C VAL A 69 16.67 -12.54 4.09
N ILE A 70 16.58 -11.45 3.33
CA ILE A 70 16.30 -10.11 3.84
C ILE A 70 14.94 -9.69 3.26
N ALA A 71 13.99 -9.33 4.13
CA ALA A 71 12.67 -8.83 3.74
C ALA A 71 12.55 -7.35 4.17
N PRO A 72 13.19 -6.41 3.45
CA PRO A 72 13.38 -5.04 3.94
C PRO A 72 12.17 -4.14 3.70
N ILE A 73 11.20 -4.56 2.87
CA ILE A 73 10.05 -3.73 2.49
C ILE A 73 8.76 -4.54 2.44
N THR A 74 7.64 -3.87 2.68
CA THR A 74 6.29 -4.42 2.47
C THR A 74 5.36 -3.33 1.92
N SER A 75 4.49 -3.74 0.99
CA SER A 75 3.44 -2.91 0.41
C SER A 75 2.09 -3.41 0.89
N LEU A 76 1.29 -2.52 1.46
CA LEU A 76 -0.05 -2.80 1.98
C LEU A 76 -0.97 -1.66 1.55
N ASP A 77 -2.22 -1.98 1.24
CA ASP A 77 -3.25 -0.96 1.07
C ASP A 77 -3.48 -0.20 2.39
N ALA A 78 -4.05 1.01 2.33
CA ALA A 78 -4.18 1.85 3.52
C ALA A 78 -4.96 1.19 4.69
N PRO A 79 -6.08 0.47 4.45
CA PRO A 79 -6.75 -0.29 5.51
C PRO A 79 -5.91 -1.40 6.13
N ALA A 80 -5.24 -2.24 5.33
CA ALA A 80 -4.40 -3.32 5.80
C ALA A 80 -3.20 -2.80 6.58
N ARG A 81 -2.55 -1.76 6.05
CA ARG A 81 -1.45 -1.09 6.70
C ARG A 81 -1.84 -0.54 8.07
N SER A 82 -3.02 0.07 8.19
CA SER A 82 -3.52 0.56 9.47
C SER A 82 -3.74 -0.57 10.47
N ASP A 83 -4.26 -1.72 10.02
CA ASP A 83 -4.47 -2.89 10.87
C ASP A 83 -3.13 -3.53 11.31
N VAL A 84 -2.14 -3.60 10.41
CA VAL A 84 -0.78 -4.12 10.69
C VAL A 84 -0.01 -3.18 11.61
N GLN A 85 -0.02 -1.88 11.33
CA GLN A 85 0.57 -0.83 12.16
C GLN A 85 -0.28 -0.48 13.38
N ASN A 86 -1.39 -1.19 13.66
CA ASN A 86 -2.29 -0.92 14.78
C ASN A 86 -2.64 0.57 14.99
N ILE A 87 -2.71 1.36 13.92
CA ILE A 87 -3.04 2.79 13.97
C ILE A 87 -4.52 3.02 13.64
N THR A 88 -4.98 4.24 13.91
CA THR A 88 -6.26 4.71 13.39
C THR A 88 -6.21 4.66 11.86
N ARG A 89 -7.34 4.33 11.23
CA ARG A 89 -7.43 4.35 9.76
C ARG A 89 -7.23 5.77 9.24
N TYR A 90 -6.92 5.89 7.96
CA TYR A 90 -6.73 7.14 7.22
C TYR A 90 -7.85 8.21 7.30
N ASN A 91 -9.01 7.89 7.90
CA ASN A 91 -10.16 8.80 8.10
C ASN A 91 -10.37 9.20 9.57
N GLY A 92 -9.39 8.96 10.44
CA GLY A 92 -9.49 9.39 11.84
C GLY A 92 -8.19 10.02 12.30
N GLU A 93 -8.29 10.81 13.36
CA GLU A 93 -7.21 11.62 13.92
C GLU A 93 -5.86 10.88 13.98
N CYS A 94 -4.82 11.56 13.50
CA CYS A 94 -3.48 11.00 13.34
C CYS A 94 -3.45 9.71 12.49
N GLY A 95 -4.38 9.56 11.55
CA GLY A 95 -4.57 8.36 10.73
C GLY A 95 -3.54 8.18 9.61
N CYS A 96 -2.64 9.14 9.44
CA CYS A 96 -1.54 9.02 8.49
C CYS A 96 -0.60 7.87 8.88
N THR A 97 -0.30 7.03 7.90
CA THR A 97 0.58 5.88 8.09
C THR A 97 2.07 6.24 8.05
N PHE A 98 2.40 7.47 7.68
CA PHE A 98 3.78 7.95 7.53
C PHE A 98 4.15 8.99 8.59
N CYS A 99 3.19 9.77 9.09
CA CYS A 99 3.42 10.82 10.08
C CYS A 99 2.38 10.79 11.19
N GLU A 100 2.62 11.58 12.23
CA GLU A 100 1.73 11.73 13.39
C GLU A 100 0.86 12.98 13.32
N HIS A 101 0.76 13.60 12.14
CA HIS A 101 -0.02 14.82 11.96
C HIS A 101 -1.50 14.57 12.30
N PRO A 102 -2.14 15.39 13.16
CA PRO A 102 -3.52 15.17 13.63
C PRO A 102 -4.56 15.28 12.52
N GLY A 103 -4.20 15.97 11.43
CA GLY A 103 -5.08 16.23 10.29
C GLY A 103 -6.08 17.33 10.60
N GLU A 104 -6.73 17.85 9.56
CA GLU A 104 -7.86 18.75 9.66
C GLU A 104 -9.08 18.09 9.02
N ILE A 105 -10.18 18.03 9.75
CA ILE A 105 -11.42 17.42 9.27
C ILE A 105 -12.24 18.48 8.54
N PHE A 106 -12.47 18.27 7.25
CA PHE A 106 -13.39 19.07 6.44
C PHE A 106 -14.67 18.29 6.16
N LYS A 107 -15.80 18.98 6.28
CA LYS A 107 -17.11 18.44 5.92
C LYS A 107 -17.42 18.78 4.47
N LEU A 108 -17.41 17.77 3.61
CA LEU A 108 -17.92 17.83 2.25
C LEU A 108 -19.41 17.43 2.24
N GLU A 109 -20.13 17.77 1.18
CA GLU A 109 -21.54 17.36 0.99
C GLU A 109 -21.71 15.83 1.01
N GLU A 110 -20.65 15.09 0.64
CA GLU A 110 -20.64 13.63 0.52
C GLU A 110 -20.01 12.91 1.75
N GLY A 111 -19.56 13.65 2.77
CA GLY A 111 -18.98 13.07 3.99
C GLY A 111 -17.89 13.92 4.66
N LEU A 112 -17.25 13.37 5.69
CA LEU A 112 -16.08 13.97 6.33
C LEU A 112 -14.80 13.46 5.65
N THR A 113 -13.90 14.37 5.27
CA THR A 113 -12.57 14.06 4.76
C THR A 113 -11.52 14.74 5.62
N GLU A 114 -10.51 13.98 6.02
CA GLU A 114 -9.36 14.51 6.76
C GLU A 114 -8.24 14.85 5.77
N TYR A 115 -7.68 16.06 5.86
CA TYR A 115 -6.55 16.52 5.06
C TYR A 115 -5.40 16.95 5.95
N ILE A 116 -4.16 16.75 5.49
CA ILE A 116 -2.98 17.28 6.16
C ILE A 116 -2.57 18.55 5.41
N PRO A 117 -2.76 19.75 6.00
CA PRO A 117 -2.36 20.99 5.35
C PRO A 117 -0.84 21.02 5.09
N LEU A 118 -0.48 21.27 3.84
CA LEU A 118 0.87 21.67 3.47
C LEU A 118 0.98 23.20 3.62
N PRO A 119 2.12 23.77 4.09
CA PRO A 119 3.42 23.13 4.31
C PRO A 119 3.72 23.01 5.82
N ILE A 120 3.63 21.80 6.38
CA ILE A 120 3.98 21.56 7.78
C ILE A 120 5.12 20.56 7.86
N ILE A 121 6.05 20.79 8.80
CA ILE A 121 7.12 19.86 9.17
C ILE A 121 6.48 18.51 9.47
N ILE A 122 6.76 17.54 8.60
CA ILE A 122 6.24 16.18 8.75
C ILE A 122 7.15 15.47 9.75
N PHE A 123 6.67 15.26 10.97
CA PHE A 123 7.31 14.31 11.89
C PHE A 123 7.10 12.90 11.33
N CYS A 124 8.16 12.30 10.80
CA CYS A 124 8.16 10.90 10.41
C CYS A 124 7.77 10.04 11.61
N ARG A 125 6.89 9.06 11.39
CA ARG A 125 6.45 8.17 12.46
C ARG A 125 7.59 7.24 12.86
N GLU A 126 8.34 7.60 13.90
CA GLU A 126 9.40 6.78 14.50
C GLU A 126 8.80 5.64 15.33
N HIS A 127 8.33 4.61 14.64
CA HIS A 127 7.51 3.58 15.26
C HIS A 127 8.31 2.47 15.97
N VAL A 128 9.28 2.84 16.82
CA VAL A 128 9.96 1.85 17.67
C VAL A 128 9.74 2.06 19.17
N ASN A 129 9.41 3.24 19.72
CA ASN A 129 9.37 3.35 21.19
C ASN A 129 8.22 4.15 21.85
N GLU A 130 7.43 4.97 21.16
CA GLU A 130 6.52 5.90 21.86
C GLU A 130 5.00 5.68 21.64
N CYS A 131 4.60 5.11 20.50
CA CYS A 131 3.18 4.87 20.19
C CYS A 131 2.52 3.74 21.02
N SER A 132 3.30 2.92 21.73
CA SER A 132 2.76 1.97 22.71
C SER A 132 2.38 2.61 24.05
N ARG A 133 2.83 3.85 24.33
CA ARG A 133 2.62 4.51 25.63
C ARG A 133 1.66 5.70 25.63
N LYS A 134 1.50 6.47 24.54
CA LYS A 134 0.82 7.79 24.64
C LYS A 134 -0.41 8.09 23.75
N LEU A 135 -0.72 7.37 22.66
CA LEU A 135 -1.78 7.80 21.74
C LEU A 135 -3.05 6.95 21.77
N CYS A 136 -3.92 7.26 22.73
CA CYS A 136 -5.39 7.41 22.60
C CYS A 136 -5.97 7.51 24.02
N LYS A 137 -6.43 8.70 24.44
CA LYS A 137 -7.20 8.88 25.71
C LYS A 137 -8.50 8.06 25.74
N HIS A 138 -8.87 7.46 24.61
CA HIS A 138 -9.98 6.50 24.50
C HIS A 138 -9.47 5.15 23.97
N PRO A 139 -9.27 4.15 24.83
CA PRO A 139 -8.90 2.82 24.37
C PRO A 139 -10.13 2.15 23.75
N ARG A 140 -10.39 2.42 22.46
CA ARG A 140 -11.17 1.43 21.69
C ARG A 140 -10.32 0.17 21.68
N LYS A 141 -10.92 -0.96 22.07
CA LYS A 141 -10.32 -2.30 22.24
C LYS A 141 -9.59 -2.82 20.98
N ARG A 142 -8.52 -2.16 20.54
CA ARG A 142 -7.60 -2.65 19.52
C ARG A 142 -6.46 -3.36 20.25
N SER A 143 -6.15 -4.59 19.85
CA SER A 143 -5.09 -5.36 20.48
C SER A 143 -3.77 -4.60 20.32
N LYS A 144 -3.16 -4.20 21.43
CA LYS A 144 -1.92 -3.42 21.54
C LYS A 144 -0.67 -4.10 20.92
N ARG A 145 -0.82 -5.12 20.06
CA ARG A 145 0.24 -6.07 19.69
C ARG A 145 0.55 -6.19 18.18
N ALA A 146 -0.22 -5.58 17.26
CA ALA A 146 0.00 -5.84 15.82
C ALA A 146 1.26 -5.17 15.23
N VAL A 147 1.61 -3.92 15.63
CA VAL A 147 2.83 -3.20 15.18
C VAL A 147 4.10 -3.99 15.42
N TYR A 148 4.15 -4.67 16.57
CA TYR A 148 5.35 -5.31 17.08
C TYR A 148 5.85 -6.41 16.14
N TYR A 149 4.97 -7.12 15.44
CA TYR A 149 5.39 -8.33 14.72
C TYR A 149 6.23 -8.04 13.46
N TYR A 150 5.89 -7.05 12.64
CA TYR A 150 6.77 -6.69 11.50
C TYR A 150 8.07 -6.05 11.98
N SER A 151 8.08 -5.35 13.12
CA SER A 151 9.33 -4.82 13.70
C SER A 151 10.27 -5.91 14.22
N LEU A 152 9.82 -7.17 14.34
CA LEU A 152 10.68 -8.31 14.66
C LEU A 152 11.45 -8.84 13.44
N ILE A 153 11.06 -8.45 12.23
CA ILE A 153 11.78 -8.85 11.01
C ILE A 153 13.13 -8.13 10.99
N PRO A 154 14.26 -8.86 10.89
CA PRO A 154 15.55 -8.23 10.81
C PRO A 154 15.67 -7.31 9.57
N ALA A 155 16.36 -6.19 9.73
CA ALA A 155 16.50 -5.13 8.71
C ALA A 155 15.19 -4.46 8.25
N PHE A 156 14.08 -4.66 8.99
CA PHE A 156 12.82 -3.98 8.73
C PHE A 156 12.67 -2.74 9.64
N ASN A 157 12.56 -1.56 9.04
CA ASN A 157 12.33 -0.30 9.73
C ASN A 157 10.88 0.14 9.52
N VAL A 158 10.07 0.21 10.58
CA VAL A 158 8.65 0.55 10.45
C VAL A 158 8.39 1.93 9.81
N ALA A 159 9.30 2.89 9.92
CA ALA A 159 9.14 4.20 9.29
C ALA A 159 9.35 4.14 7.77
N THR A 160 10.31 3.34 7.29
CA THR A 160 10.78 3.38 5.89
C THR A 160 10.46 2.13 5.08
N SER A 161 10.34 0.96 5.73
CA SER A 161 10.07 -0.33 5.10
C SER A 161 8.62 -0.50 4.68
N PHE A 162 7.70 0.21 5.31
CA PHE A 162 6.34 0.31 4.80
C PHE A 162 6.37 1.26 3.59
N VAL A 163 6.29 0.72 2.37
CA VAL A 163 6.19 1.49 1.11
C VAL A 163 4.74 1.75 0.72
N SER A 164 4.49 2.90 0.08
CA SER A 164 3.13 3.27 -0.36
C SER A 164 2.67 2.32 -1.46
N ASP A 165 1.45 1.79 -1.32
CA ASP A 165 0.88 0.99 -2.40
C ASP A 165 0.45 1.91 -3.56
N TYR A 166 1.25 1.89 -4.63
CA TYR A 166 1.03 2.70 -5.83
C TYR A 166 -0.35 2.48 -6.44
N MET A 167 -0.85 1.23 -6.45
CA MET A 167 -2.12 0.90 -7.09
C MET A 167 -3.31 1.54 -6.36
N HIS A 168 -3.37 1.47 -5.03
CA HIS A 168 -4.49 2.05 -4.28
C HIS A 168 -4.28 3.54 -3.99
N ALA A 169 -3.05 3.98 -3.68
CA ALA A 169 -2.80 5.37 -3.31
C ALA A 169 -2.81 6.31 -4.53
N ILE A 170 -2.08 5.95 -5.59
CA ILE A 170 -1.89 6.84 -6.75
C ILE A 170 -2.93 6.57 -7.82
N LEU A 171 -2.99 5.34 -8.34
CA LEU A 171 -3.87 5.00 -9.47
C LEU A 171 -5.35 4.99 -9.10
N LEU A 172 -5.71 4.49 -7.92
CA LEU A 172 -7.10 4.50 -7.47
C LEU A 172 -7.45 5.78 -6.69
N GLY A 173 -6.55 6.29 -5.87
CA GLY A 173 -6.79 7.48 -5.05
C GLY A 173 -6.69 8.76 -5.88
N ILE A 174 -5.46 9.22 -6.10
CA ILE A 174 -5.19 10.52 -6.73
C ILE A 174 -5.74 10.61 -8.14
N PHE A 175 -5.50 9.59 -8.98
CA PHE A 175 -5.92 9.64 -10.37
C PHE A 175 -7.45 9.69 -10.49
N ARG A 176 -8.21 8.95 -9.67
CA ARG A 176 -9.68 9.07 -9.65
C ARG A 176 -10.15 10.43 -9.17
N MET A 177 -9.50 10.99 -8.16
CA MET A 177 -9.81 12.33 -7.67
C MET A 177 -9.63 13.37 -8.78
N LEU A 178 -8.45 13.40 -9.42
CA LEU A 178 -8.13 14.35 -10.47
C LEU A 178 -9.06 14.18 -11.69
N THR A 179 -9.29 12.95 -12.12
CA THR A 179 -10.18 12.69 -13.26
C THR A 179 -11.64 13.05 -12.96
N SER A 180 -12.11 12.87 -11.72
CA SER A 180 -13.42 13.36 -11.29
C SER A 180 -13.47 14.90 -11.34
N LEU A 181 -12.44 15.58 -10.84
CA LEU A 181 -12.37 17.04 -10.88
C LEU A 181 -12.40 17.57 -12.31
N TRP A 182 -11.54 17.04 -13.18
CA TRP A 182 -11.35 17.55 -14.54
C TRP A 182 -12.48 17.19 -15.51
N PHE A 183 -13.09 16.01 -15.38
CA PHE A 183 -13.99 15.49 -16.42
C PHE A 183 -15.46 15.41 -16.01
N ASN A 184 -15.80 15.51 -14.71
CA ASN A 184 -17.19 15.47 -14.25
C ASN A 184 -17.93 16.76 -14.63
N SER A 185 -19.06 16.64 -15.33
CA SER A 185 -19.85 17.78 -15.79
C SER A 185 -20.40 18.64 -14.64
N LYS A 186 -20.49 18.10 -13.42
CA LYS A 186 -20.81 18.89 -12.21
C LYS A 186 -19.85 20.06 -11.99
N ASN A 187 -18.60 19.92 -12.46
CA ASN A 187 -17.56 20.92 -12.23
C ASN A 187 -17.43 21.94 -13.36
N HIS A 188 -18.35 21.98 -14.33
CA HIS A 188 -18.24 22.80 -15.54
C HIS A 188 -18.03 24.30 -15.29
N SER A 189 -18.44 24.81 -14.13
CA SER A 189 -18.29 26.22 -13.73
C SER A 189 -16.90 26.55 -13.19
N TYR A 190 -16.05 25.56 -12.89
CA TYR A 190 -14.74 25.76 -12.30
C TYR A 190 -13.62 25.81 -13.35
N PRO A 191 -12.55 26.59 -13.11
CA PRO A 191 -11.47 26.79 -14.08
C PRO A 191 -10.65 25.51 -14.35
N PHE A 192 -10.65 24.55 -13.43
CA PHE A 192 -9.95 23.27 -13.60
C PHE A 192 -10.73 22.26 -14.46
N TYR A 193 -11.98 22.55 -14.85
CA TYR A 193 -12.77 21.65 -15.66
C TYR A 193 -12.30 21.67 -17.12
N ILE A 194 -12.04 20.48 -17.66
CA ILE A 194 -11.59 20.32 -19.04
C ILE A 194 -12.82 20.31 -19.96
N GLN A 195 -12.84 21.20 -20.95
CA GLN A 195 -13.95 21.32 -21.89
C GLN A 195 -13.93 20.26 -23.01
N LYS A 196 -15.06 20.11 -23.71
CA LYS A 196 -15.28 19.08 -24.73
C LYS A 196 -14.17 18.99 -25.81
N PRO A 197 -13.68 20.09 -26.42
CA PRO A 197 -12.66 19.98 -27.47
C PRO A 197 -11.38 19.28 -27.00
N VAL A 198 -10.95 19.61 -25.78
CA VAL A 198 -9.77 18.99 -25.17
C VAL A 198 -10.05 17.54 -24.75
N LYS A 199 -11.26 17.23 -24.26
CA LYS A 199 -11.67 15.83 -23.98
C LYS A 199 -11.63 14.96 -25.24
N ASP A 200 -12.07 15.49 -26.38
CA ASP A 200 -12.08 14.76 -27.66
C ASP A 200 -10.66 14.49 -28.14
N GLN A 201 -9.74 15.45 -27.98
CA GLN A 201 -8.31 15.23 -28.24
C GLN A 201 -7.72 14.15 -27.32
N ILE A 202 -8.00 14.20 -26.02
CA ILE A 202 -7.53 13.19 -25.05
C ILE A 202 -8.06 11.79 -25.43
N ASN A 203 -9.34 11.68 -25.80
CA ASN A 203 -9.91 10.41 -26.26
C ASN A 203 -9.19 9.86 -27.49
N SER A 204 -8.84 10.72 -28.46
CA SER A 204 -8.08 10.33 -29.64
C SER A 204 -6.71 9.76 -29.26
N GLU A 205 -5.97 10.44 -28.37
CA GLU A 205 -4.67 9.96 -27.90
C GLU A 205 -4.76 8.65 -27.10
N LEU A 206 -5.76 8.52 -26.23
CA LEU A 206 -5.98 7.27 -25.47
C LEU A 206 -6.20 6.07 -26.38
N GLN A 207 -6.92 6.24 -27.50
CA GLN A 207 -7.16 5.16 -28.46
C GLN A 207 -5.93 4.79 -29.29
N LYS A 208 -4.90 5.64 -29.34
CA LYS A 208 -3.62 5.32 -30.01
C LYS A 208 -2.67 4.50 -29.14
N ILE A 209 -2.96 4.36 -27.85
CA ILE A 209 -2.09 3.62 -26.94
C ILE A 209 -2.24 2.11 -27.18
N PHE A 210 -1.17 1.49 -27.66
CA PHE A 210 -1.05 0.04 -27.76
C PHE A 210 -0.13 -0.47 -26.64
N PRO A 211 -0.69 -1.05 -25.56
CA PRO A 211 0.12 -1.59 -24.49
C PRO A 211 0.93 -2.80 -24.97
N PRO A 212 2.10 -3.07 -24.36
CA PRO A 212 2.85 -4.30 -24.62
C PRO A 212 2.04 -5.53 -24.22
N VAL A 213 2.42 -6.70 -24.75
CA VAL A 213 1.72 -7.99 -24.54
C VAL A 213 1.52 -8.34 -23.05
N THR A 214 2.36 -7.80 -22.16
CA THR A 214 2.31 -8.01 -20.71
C THR A 214 1.17 -7.26 -19.99
N VAL A 215 0.50 -6.32 -20.68
CA VAL A 215 -0.63 -5.54 -20.17
C VAL A 215 -1.86 -5.87 -21.00
N THR A 216 -2.81 -6.56 -20.38
CA THR A 216 -4.00 -7.10 -21.05
C THR A 216 -5.11 -6.08 -21.26
N CYS A 217 -5.02 -4.89 -20.64
CA CYS A 217 -6.04 -3.86 -20.70
C CYS A 217 -5.61 -2.70 -21.60
N THR A 218 -6.38 -2.44 -22.66
CA THR A 218 -6.22 -1.24 -23.48
C THR A 218 -6.95 -0.04 -22.86
N PRO A 219 -6.41 1.18 -22.99
CA PRO A 219 -7.10 2.38 -22.52
C PRO A 219 -8.44 2.57 -23.23
N ARG A 220 -9.47 2.90 -22.45
CA ARG A 220 -10.81 3.20 -22.96
C ARG A 220 -10.99 4.70 -23.05
N THR A 221 -12.03 5.14 -23.73
CA THR A 221 -12.41 6.56 -23.74
C THR A 221 -12.86 7.04 -22.35
N LEU A 222 -12.79 8.34 -22.12
CA LEU A 222 -13.20 9.03 -20.89
C LEU A 222 -14.67 8.78 -20.53
N LYS A 223 -15.51 8.38 -21.49
CA LYS A 223 -16.90 7.95 -21.24
C LYS A 223 -16.97 6.83 -20.20
N TYR A 224 -15.97 5.95 -20.18
CA TYR A 224 -15.94 4.77 -19.31
C TYR A 224 -15.04 4.95 -18.10
N ILE A 225 -14.66 6.20 -17.75
CA ILE A 225 -13.67 6.48 -16.71
C ILE A 225 -14.01 5.88 -15.33
N HIS A 226 -15.30 5.82 -15.00
CA HIS A 226 -15.78 5.18 -13.76
C HIS A 226 -15.50 3.66 -13.72
N TYR A 227 -15.36 3.02 -14.89
CA TYR A 227 -15.07 1.59 -15.04
C TYR A 227 -13.58 1.30 -15.26
N TRP A 228 -12.72 2.32 -15.34
CA TRP A 228 -11.29 2.08 -15.46
C TRP A 228 -10.81 1.34 -14.20
N LYS A 229 -10.28 0.13 -14.44
CA LYS A 229 -9.72 -0.73 -13.41
C LYS A 229 -8.31 -0.23 -13.05
N LYS A 230 -7.86 -0.64 -11.87
CA LYS A 230 -6.45 -0.57 -11.46
C LYS A 230 -5.59 -1.40 -12.39
#